data_AF-A0A9P0JEQ5-F1
#
_entry.id   AF-A0A9P0JEQ5-F1
#
_cell.length_a   1.000
_cell.length_b   1.000
_cell.length_c   1.000
_cell.angle_alpha   90.00
_cell.angle_beta   90.00
_cell.angle_gamma   90.00
#
_symmetry.space_group_name_H-M   'P 1'
#
loop_
_entity.id
_entity.type
_entity.pdbx_description
1 polymer ?
#
loop_
_entity_poly.entity_id
_entity_poly.type
_entity_poly.pdbx_seq_one_letter_code
_entity_poly.pdbx_strand_id
1 'polypeptide(L)'
;MTNCSSLRKTPMTICREKCINKNYKVKYDDDLHKTSVNYITSWTNVIQIQQEIMTYGPVTALMYVYENFMGYKKGVYKSTVGDLIGYHHVKLIGWGVDNDGNEYWLAMNSWNSNWGENGLFKILRGYNFCSIELLVMAGIADVSQP
;
A
#
# COMPACT_ATOMS: atom_id res chain seq x y z
N MET A 1 -15.44 16.95 19.87
CA MET A 1 -15.46 15.49 19.62
C MET A 1 -16.69 15.19 18.78
N THR A 2 -16.51 14.71 17.55
CA THR A 2 -17.62 14.39 16.64
C THR A 2 -18.30 13.11 17.13
N ASN A 3 -19.61 13.15 17.37
CA ASN A 3 -20.38 11.97 17.78
C ASN A 3 -20.45 10.98 16.61
N CYS A 4 -19.66 9.90 16.68
CA CYS A 4 -19.62 8.88 15.62
C CYS A 4 -20.93 8.07 15.48
N SER A 5 -21.83 8.15 16.45
CA SER A 5 -23.11 7.41 16.45
C SER A 5 -24.10 7.95 15.41
N SER A 6 -23.92 9.18 14.93
CA SER A 6 -24.74 9.79 13.88
C SER A 6 -24.19 9.56 12.47
N LEU A 7 -23.01 8.94 12.33
CA LEU A 7 -22.45 8.63 11.03
C LEU A 7 -23.26 7.50 10.38
N ARG A 8 -23.62 7.69 9.10
CA ARG A 8 -24.28 6.66 8.29
C ARG A 8 -23.37 5.42 8.27
N LYS A 9 -23.85 4.32 8.86
CA LYS A 9 -23.19 3.02 8.70
C LYS A 9 -23.28 2.63 7.23
N THR A 10 -22.15 2.66 6.53
CA THR A 10 -22.08 2.13 5.16
C THR A 10 -22.31 0.63 5.24
N PRO A 11 -23.37 0.09 4.61
CA PRO A 11 -23.56 -1.35 4.60
C PRO A 11 -22.36 -2.01 3.93
N MET A 12 -21.90 -3.13 4.48
CA MET A 12 -20.85 -3.91 3.84
C MET A 12 -21.30 -4.27 2.42
N THR A 13 -20.43 -4.04 1.45
CA THR A 13 -20.76 -4.34 0.07
C THR A 13 -20.90 -5.85 -0.08
N ILE A 14 -22.00 -6.30 -0.68
CA ILE A 14 -22.26 -7.71 -0.97
C ILE A 14 -21.35 -8.12 -2.13
N CYS A 15 -20.70 -9.28 -2.04
CA CYS A 15 -19.96 -9.86 -3.16
C CYS A 15 -20.91 -10.09 -4.34
N ARG A 16 -20.54 -9.59 -5.53
CA ARG A 16 -21.34 -9.71 -6.75
C ARG A 16 -20.53 -10.41 -7.82
N GLU A 17 -21.05 -11.53 -8.32
CA GLU A 17 -20.49 -12.26 -9.45
C GLU A 17 -21.04 -11.70 -10.79
N LYS A 18 -21.10 -10.37 -10.90
CA LYS A 18 -21.52 -9.67 -12.12
C LYS A 18 -20.97 -8.24 -12.18
N CYS A 19 -20.57 -7.82 -13.37
CA CYS A 19 -20.20 -6.43 -13.63
C CYS A 19 -21.42 -5.50 -13.50
N ILE A 20 -21.28 -4.40 -12.76
CA ILE A 20 -22.39 -3.48 -12.46
C ILE A 20 -22.54 -2.35 -13.51
N ASN A 21 -21.49 -2.10 -14.29
CA ASN A 21 -21.49 -1.08 -15.33
C ASN A 21 -22.20 -1.63 -16.58
N LYS A 22 -23.38 -1.08 -16.91
CA LYS A 22 -24.19 -1.51 -18.07
C LYS A 22 -23.50 -1.34 -19.42
N ASN A 23 -22.51 -0.45 -19.51
CA ASN A 23 -21.73 -0.21 -20.73
C ASN A 23 -20.54 -1.17 -20.85
N TYR A 24 -20.24 -1.93 -19.79
CA TYR A 24 -19.15 -2.91 -19.79
C TYR A 24 -19.63 -4.21 -20.43
N LYS A 25 -18.97 -4.61 -21.53
CA LYS A 25 -19.41 -5.71 -22.38
C LYS A 25 -18.79 -7.06 -22.01
N VAL A 26 -17.69 -7.06 -21.27
CA VAL A 26 -17.00 -8.28 -20.84
C VAL A 26 -17.82 -8.93 -19.72
N LYS A 27 -18.03 -10.25 -19.81
CA LYS A 27 -18.71 -10.99 -18.75
C LYS A 27 -17.81 -11.07 -17.51
N TYR A 28 -18.41 -11.20 -16.34
CA TYR A 28 -17.65 -11.29 -15.09
C TYR A 28 -16.59 -12.39 -15.12
N ASP A 29 -16.95 -13.60 -15.55
CA ASP A 29 -16.02 -14.74 -15.58
C ASP A 29 -14.85 -14.53 -16.57
N ASP A 30 -15.10 -13.76 -17.63
CA ASP A 30 -14.10 -13.42 -18.66
C ASP A 30 -13.20 -12.23 -18.23
N ASP A 31 -13.57 -11.50 -17.16
CA ASP A 31 -12.83 -10.33 -16.64
C ASP A 31 -11.94 -10.67 -15.43
N LEU A 32 -11.90 -11.95 -15.03
CA LEU A 32 -11.10 -12.42 -13.90
C LEU A 32 -9.61 -12.48 -14.25
N HIS A 33 -8.84 -11.52 -13.74
CA HIS A 33 -7.38 -11.50 -13.84
C HIS A 33 -6.78 -12.23 -12.62
N LYS A 34 -6.06 -13.33 -12.89
CA LYS A 34 -5.56 -14.24 -11.85
C LYS A 34 -4.06 -14.08 -11.64
N THR A 35 -3.57 -14.53 -10.50
CA THR A 35 -2.14 -14.64 -10.19
C THR A 35 -1.69 -16.09 -10.36
N SER A 36 -0.57 -16.33 -11.05
CA SER A 36 0.05 -17.65 -11.11
C SER A 36 0.67 -18.05 -9.78
N VAL A 37 1.22 -17.07 -9.06
CA VAL A 37 1.82 -17.28 -7.74
C VAL A 37 1.69 -16.00 -6.91
N ASN A 38 1.54 -16.16 -5.61
CA ASN A 38 1.59 -15.12 -4.61
C ASN A 38 2.54 -15.53 -3.48
N TYR A 39 3.33 -14.60 -2.95
CA TYR A 39 4.36 -14.91 -1.96
C TYR A 39 4.69 -13.70 -1.08
N ILE A 40 5.30 -14.00 0.06
CA ILE A 40 5.97 -13.01 0.90
C ILE A 40 7.39 -12.84 0.36
N THR A 41 7.74 -11.63 -0.03
CA THR A 41 9.02 -11.33 -0.70
C THR A 41 10.18 -11.42 0.29
N SER A 42 9.96 -10.88 1.49
CA SER A 42 10.91 -10.96 2.58
C SER A 42 10.28 -10.67 3.94
N TRP A 43 10.92 -11.19 4.99
CA TRP A 43 10.72 -10.81 6.38
C TRP A 43 11.86 -9.87 6.78
N THR A 44 11.74 -8.58 6.44
CA THR A 44 12.68 -7.47 6.74
C THR A 44 13.98 -7.35 5.93
N ASN A 45 14.24 -8.18 4.91
CA ASN A 45 15.44 -7.99 4.07
C ASN A 45 15.23 -6.89 3.02
N VAL A 46 15.82 -5.72 3.26
CA VAL A 46 15.79 -4.56 2.35
C VAL A 46 16.23 -4.91 0.94
N ILE A 47 17.33 -5.68 0.79
CA ILE A 47 17.89 -6.00 -0.53
C ILE A 47 16.91 -6.88 -1.33
N GLN A 48 16.24 -7.84 -0.68
CA GLN A 48 15.24 -8.66 -1.36
C GLN A 48 14.02 -7.83 -1.80
N ILE A 49 13.56 -6.90 -0.95
CA ILE A 49 12.46 -6.00 -1.31
C ILE A 49 12.85 -5.11 -2.51
N GLN A 50 14.10 -4.59 -2.51
CA GLN A 50 14.63 -3.81 -3.63
C GLN A 50 14.72 -4.63 -4.91
N GLN A 51 15.28 -5.84 -4.83
CA GLN A 51 15.40 -6.76 -5.97
C GLN A 51 14.04 -7.11 -6.55
N GLU A 52 13.05 -7.38 -5.70
CA GLU A 52 11.68 -7.65 -6.14
C GLU A 52 11.10 -6.48 -6.92
N ILE A 53 11.18 -5.27 -6.35
CA ILE A 53 10.66 -4.06 -6.99
C ILE A 53 11.35 -3.79 -8.34
N MET A 54 12.66 -3.99 -8.42
CA MET A 54 13.42 -3.83 -9.67
C MET A 54 13.11 -4.89 -10.72
N THR A 55 12.83 -6.12 -10.30
CA THR A 55 12.69 -7.27 -11.21
C THR A 55 11.25 -7.43 -11.70
N TYR A 56 10.29 -7.34 -10.78
CA TYR A 56 8.88 -7.68 -11.03
C TYR A 56 7.93 -6.49 -10.82
N GLY A 57 8.42 -5.38 -10.27
CA GLY A 57 7.64 -4.15 -10.09
C GLY A 57 7.07 -4.00 -8.68
N PRO A 58 6.13 -3.04 -8.49
CA PRO A 58 5.68 -2.64 -7.16
C PRO A 58 5.13 -3.77 -6.28
N VAL A 59 5.39 -3.67 -4.98
CA VAL A 59 4.97 -4.66 -3.96
C VAL A 59 4.00 -4.04 -2.96
N THR A 60 3.20 -4.85 -2.27
CA THR A 60 2.37 -4.38 -1.15
C THR A 60 3.10 -4.59 0.18
N ALA A 61 3.03 -3.61 1.08
CA ALA A 61 3.66 -3.65 2.38
C ALA A 61 2.66 -3.28 3.48
N LEU A 62 2.64 -4.05 4.56
CA LEU A 62 1.94 -3.70 5.80
C LEU A 62 2.75 -2.64 6.57
N MET A 63 2.10 -1.62 7.10
CA MET A 63 2.70 -0.70 8.05
C MET A 63 1.77 -0.37 9.22
N TYR A 64 2.39 0.05 10.32
CA TYR A 64 1.71 0.52 11.52
C TYR A 64 1.47 2.03 11.39
N VAL A 65 0.24 2.46 11.65
CA VAL A 65 -0.18 3.85 11.49
C VAL A 65 -0.31 4.50 12.86
N TYR A 66 0.49 5.53 13.11
CA TYR A 66 0.42 6.39 14.29
C TYR A 66 -0.31 7.69 13.95
N GLU A 67 -0.88 8.36 14.96
CA GLU A 67 -1.69 9.58 14.78
C GLU A 67 -1.03 10.64 13.89
N ASN A 68 0.27 10.90 14.12
CA ASN A 68 0.98 11.92 13.36
C ASN A 68 1.14 11.59 11.87
N PHE A 69 1.07 10.32 11.47
CA PHE A 69 1.10 9.93 10.04
C PHE A 69 -0.11 10.46 9.27
N MET A 70 -1.27 10.61 9.92
CA MET A 70 -2.47 11.17 9.30
C MET A 70 -2.22 12.58 8.76
N GLY A 71 -1.35 13.34 9.44
CA GLY A 71 -0.96 14.69 9.10
C GLY A 71 0.24 14.80 8.14
N TYR A 72 0.77 13.69 7.62
CA TYR A 72 1.93 13.71 6.72
C TYR A 72 1.69 14.62 5.50
N LYS A 73 2.71 15.42 5.14
CA LYS A 73 2.68 16.34 4.00
C LYS A 73 3.84 16.17 3.03
N LYS A 74 5.07 15.98 3.53
CA LYS A 74 6.28 15.87 2.72
C LYS A 74 7.46 15.32 3.51
N GLY A 75 8.49 14.88 2.80
CA GLY A 75 9.78 14.46 3.38
C GLY A 75 9.74 13.01 3.87
N VAL A 76 10.78 12.56 4.57
CA VAL A 76 10.84 11.18 5.07
C VAL A 76 10.14 11.07 6.42
N TYR A 77 9.06 10.29 6.47
CA TYR A 77 8.39 9.94 7.72
C TYR A 77 9.30 9.02 8.55
N LYS A 78 9.75 9.53 9.70
CA LYS A 78 10.79 8.89 10.54
C LYS A 78 10.61 9.08 12.05
N SER A 79 9.42 9.52 12.48
CA SER A 79 9.08 9.61 13.90
C SER A 79 7.61 9.26 14.13
N THR A 80 7.34 8.49 15.17
CA THR A 80 5.98 8.16 15.61
C THR A 80 5.63 9.05 16.79
N VAL A 81 4.52 9.79 16.70
CA VAL A 81 4.02 10.64 17.77
C VAL A 81 2.52 10.41 17.90
N GLY A 82 2.06 10.24 19.14
CA GLY A 82 0.68 9.86 19.43
C GLY A 82 0.48 8.35 19.42
N ASP A 83 -0.78 7.94 19.51
CA ASP A 83 -1.16 6.53 19.65
C ASP A 83 -1.04 5.75 18.33
N LEU A 84 -0.89 4.43 18.45
CA LEU A 84 -1.09 3.51 17.34
C LEU A 84 -2.59 3.45 17.03
N ILE A 85 -2.99 3.96 15.86
CA ILE A 85 -4.41 4.06 15.46
C ILE A 85 -4.84 2.99 14.45
N GLY A 86 -3.90 2.17 13.98
CA GLY A 86 -4.23 1.00 13.18
C GLY A 86 -3.10 0.47 12.33
N TYR A 87 -3.49 -0.35 11.37
CA TYR A 87 -2.62 -1.03 10.42
C TYR A 87 -3.09 -0.72 9.01
N HIS A 88 -2.17 -0.54 8.07
CA HIS A 88 -2.50 -0.15 6.70
C HIS A 88 -1.57 -0.80 5.70
N HIS A 89 -2.11 -1.17 4.53
CA HIS A 89 -1.32 -1.67 3.42
C HIS A 89 -1.09 -0.56 2.39
N VAL A 90 0.14 -0.44 1.93
CA VAL A 90 0.59 0.55 0.94
C VAL A 90 1.35 -0.11 -0.19
N LYS A 91 1.45 0.57 -1.34
CA LYS A 91 2.20 0.06 -2.49
C LYS A 91 3.59 0.68 -2.53
N LEU A 92 4.63 -0.11 -2.27
CA LEU A 92 6.01 0.33 -2.44
C LEU A 92 6.37 0.34 -3.93
N ILE A 93 6.84 1.47 -4.44
CA ILE A 93 7.15 1.66 -5.86
C ILE A 93 8.63 1.97 -6.13
N GLY A 94 9.42 2.12 -5.08
CA GLY A 94 10.84 2.43 -5.20
C GLY A 94 11.44 2.84 -3.86
N TRP A 95 12.66 3.33 -3.91
CA TRP A 95 13.41 3.82 -2.76
C TRP A 95 14.37 4.91 -3.22
N GLY A 96 14.99 5.58 -2.26
CA GLY A 96 16.02 6.56 -2.55
C GLY A 96 16.73 7.02 -1.29
N VAL A 97 17.46 8.12 -1.46
CA VAL A 97 18.10 8.89 -0.41
C VAL A 97 17.68 10.34 -0.63
N ASP A 98 17.17 11.01 0.40
CA ASP A 98 16.84 12.44 0.30
C ASP A 98 18.10 13.31 0.39
N ASN A 99 17.92 14.62 0.22
CA ASN A 99 19.05 15.58 0.26
C ASN A 99 19.75 15.64 1.63
N ASP A 100 19.10 15.18 2.69
CA ASP A 100 19.63 15.14 4.06
C ASP A 100 20.30 13.79 4.38
N GLY A 101 20.41 12.89 3.38
CA GLY A 101 21.02 11.57 3.54
C GLY A 101 20.09 10.51 4.13
N ASN A 102 18.78 10.78 4.28
CA ASN A 102 17.85 9.79 4.81
C ASN A 102 17.47 8.78 3.72
N GLU A 103 17.75 7.51 3.98
CA GLU A 103 17.27 6.40 3.17
C GLU A 103 15.76 6.22 3.33
N TYR A 104 15.03 6.11 2.23
CA TYR A 104 13.57 5.97 2.28
C TYR A 104 13.02 4.92 1.29
N TRP A 105 11.85 4.38 1.63
CA TRP A 105 10.93 3.75 0.70
C TRP A 105 9.97 4.81 0.13
N LEU A 106 9.72 4.77 -1.18
CA LEU A 106 8.70 5.55 -1.85
C LEU A 106 7.43 4.70 -1.97
N ALA A 107 6.33 5.19 -1.41
CA ALA A 107 5.08 4.45 -1.33
C ALA A 107 3.89 5.26 -1.88
N MET A 108 2.98 4.58 -2.56
CA MET A 108 1.66 5.10 -2.93
C MET A 108 0.65 4.77 -1.84
N ASN A 109 -0.06 5.79 -1.36
CA ASN A 109 -1.19 5.64 -0.47
C ASN A 109 -2.51 5.57 -1.25
N SER A 110 -3.59 5.16 -0.58
CA SER A 110 -4.94 5.01 -1.14
C SER A 110 -5.92 6.09 -0.64
N TRP A 111 -5.41 7.21 -0.13
CA TRP A 111 -6.21 8.32 0.44
C TRP A 111 -6.32 9.53 -0.49
N ASN A 112 -6.41 9.28 -1.80
CA ASN A 112 -6.47 10.28 -2.86
C ASN A 112 -5.17 11.11 -3.01
N SER A 113 -5.04 11.83 -4.12
CA SER A 113 -3.87 12.64 -4.46
C SER A 113 -3.72 13.89 -3.57
N ASN A 114 -4.77 14.32 -2.88
CA ASN A 114 -4.71 15.51 -2.01
C ASN A 114 -3.96 15.25 -0.69
N TRP A 115 -3.67 14.00 -0.37
CA TRP A 115 -2.93 13.60 0.82
C TRP A 115 -1.44 13.46 0.51
N GLY A 116 -0.56 13.84 1.45
CA GLY A 116 0.90 13.71 1.30
C GLY A 116 1.47 14.46 0.08
N GLU A 117 2.44 13.83 -0.59
CA GLU A 117 3.08 14.34 -1.81
C GLU A 117 2.34 13.81 -3.04
N ASN A 118 1.18 14.38 -3.38
CA ASN A 118 0.32 13.91 -4.50
C ASN A 118 -0.17 12.46 -4.35
N GLY A 119 -0.53 12.05 -3.13
CA GLY A 119 -0.93 10.68 -2.78
C GLY A 119 0.26 9.76 -2.47
N LEU A 120 1.49 10.26 -2.56
CA LEU A 120 2.71 9.54 -2.23
C LEU A 120 3.21 9.93 -0.83
N PHE A 121 4.06 9.08 -0.28
CA PHE A 121 4.87 9.41 0.88
C PHE A 121 6.21 8.69 0.84
N LYS A 122 7.16 9.24 1.59
CA LYS A 122 8.46 8.63 1.87
C LYS A 122 8.49 8.21 3.33
N ILE A 123 9.04 7.03 3.61
CA ILE A 123 9.16 6.48 4.97
C ILE A 123 10.53 5.85 5.14
N LEU A 124 11.10 5.98 6.35
CA LEU A 124 12.44 5.53 6.68
C LEU A 124 12.64 4.04 6.31
N ARG A 125 13.68 3.78 5.51
CA ARG A 125 14.10 2.43 5.06
C ARG A 125 15.31 1.95 5.85
N GLY A 126 15.42 0.64 6.07
CA GLY A 126 16.57 -0.02 6.70
C GLY A 126 16.44 -0.28 8.19
N TYR A 127 15.34 0.20 8.78
CA TYR A 127 15.10 0.12 10.23
C TYR A 127 13.81 -0.63 10.57
N ASN A 128 13.15 -1.23 9.59
CA ASN A 128 11.81 -1.77 9.70
C ASN A 128 10.84 -0.78 10.40
N PHE A 129 10.99 0.51 10.07
CA PHE A 129 10.25 1.58 10.73
C PHE A 129 8.75 1.43 10.47
N CYS A 130 7.93 1.52 11.52
CA CYS A 130 6.50 1.19 11.47
C CYS A 130 6.21 -0.20 10.87
N SER A 131 7.12 -1.17 11.04
CA SER A 131 7.01 -2.54 10.53
C SER A 131 6.90 -2.65 9.00
N ILE A 132 7.27 -1.61 8.25
CA ILE A 132 7.01 -1.56 6.79
C ILE A 132 7.77 -2.62 5.99
N GLU A 133 8.83 -3.19 6.55
CA GLU A 133 9.65 -4.21 5.89
C GLU A 133 9.27 -5.63 6.36
N LEU A 134 8.38 -5.75 7.36
CA LEU A 134 8.05 -7.02 8.02
C LEU A 134 7.20 -7.93 7.15
N LEU A 135 6.14 -7.41 6.54
CA LEU A 135 5.21 -8.18 5.72
C LEU A 135 5.06 -7.49 4.37
N VAL A 136 5.96 -7.85 3.46
CA VAL A 136 5.94 -7.42 2.07
C VAL A 136 5.51 -8.59 1.20
N MET A 137 4.46 -8.38 0.40
CA MET A 137 3.87 -9.41 -0.45
C MET A 137 3.89 -8.98 -1.91
N ALA A 138 3.99 -9.96 -2.79
CA ALA A 138 3.94 -9.80 -4.23
C ALA A 138 3.24 -11.01 -4.87
N GLY A 139 3.09 -10.95 -6.19
CA GLY A 139 2.62 -12.06 -6.99
C GLY A 139 2.87 -11.82 -8.47
N ILE A 140 2.96 -12.91 -9.22
CA ILE A 140 3.12 -12.86 -10.67
C ILE A 140 1.76 -13.08 -11.32
N ALA A 141 1.39 -12.18 -12.22
CA ALA A 141 0.16 -12.30 -12.99
C ALA A 141 0.18 -13.54 -13.88
N ASP A 142 -0.95 -14.23 -13.95
CA ASP A 142 -1.14 -15.31 -14.91
C ASP A 142 -1.46 -14.71 -16.28
N VAL A 143 -0.43 -14.68 -17.13
CA VAL A 143 -0.53 -14.18 -18.52
C VAL A 143 -0.90 -15.29 -19.51
N SER A 144 -1.18 -16.51 -19.03
CA SER A 144 -1.65 -17.59 -19.89
C SER A 144 -3.15 -17.50 -20.20
N GLN A 145 -3.91 -16.72 -19.42
CA GLN A 145 -5.32 -16.47 -19.69
C GLN A 145 -5.45 -15.32 -20.71
N PRO A 146 -6.30 -15.47 -21.74
CA PRO A 146 -6.42 -14.52 -22.86
C PRO A 146 -6.98 -13.16 -22.46
#